data_AF-A0AAE7DNG4-F1
#
_entry.id   AF-A0AAE7DNG4-F1
#
_cell.length_a   1.000
_cell.length_b   1.000
_cell.length_c   1.000
_cell.angle_alpha   90.00
_cell.angle_beta   90.00
_cell.angle_gamma   90.00
#
_symmetry.space_group_name_H-M   'P 1'
#
loop_
_entity.id
_entity.type
_entity.pdbx_description
1 polymer ?
#
loop_
_entity_poly.entity_id
_entity_poly.type
_entity_poly.pdbx_seq_one_letter_code
_entity_poly.pdbx_strand_id
1 'polypeptide(L)'
;MKNISKISSIIVQTTDLLRKFGCPEWAVKLDACRIALPHDTTYALSQIVSLYGGSGSINDIVLYEQAKPLLNENNELHALLAELYDALVGSH
;
A
#
# COMPACT_ATOMS: atom_id res chain seq x y z
N MET A 1 9.79 9.92 -14.91
CA MET A 1 10.09 10.24 -13.50
C MET A 1 8.98 9.64 -12.66
N LYS A 2 9.28 8.79 -11.67
CA LYS A 2 8.25 8.25 -10.77
C LYS A 2 7.67 9.41 -9.96
N ASN A 3 6.34 9.55 -9.94
CA ASN A 3 5.67 10.63 -9.22
C ASN A 3 5.68 10.33 -7.72
N ILE A 4 6.76 10.71 -7.02
CA ILE A 4 6.94 10.43 -5.59
C ILE A 4 5.78 11.02 -4.76
N SER A 5 5.28 12.20 -5.13
CA SER A 5 4.12 12.81 -4.48
C SER A 5 2.84 11.97 -4.65
N LYS A 6 2.64 11.36 -5.82
CA LYS A 6 1.52 10.45 -6.08
C LYS A 6 1.66 9.18 -5.24
N ILE A 7 2.84 8.56 -5.25
CA ILE A 7 3.14 7.36 -4.44
C ILE A 7 2.88 7.64 -2.96
N SER A 8 3.39 8.76 -2.44
CA SER A 8 3.18 9.17 -1.04
C SER A 8 1.70 9.38 -0.71
N SER A 9 0.94 10.01 -1.61
CA SER A 9 -0.50 10.23 -1.43
C SER A 9 -1.30 8.93 -1.44
N ILE A 10 -0.98 7.97 -2.31
CA ILE A 10 -1.63 6.66 -2.33
C ILE A 10 -1.30 5.91 -1.03
N ILE A 11 -0.03 5.90 -0.61
CA ILE A 11 0.37 5.26 0.64
C ILE A 11 -0.41 5.83 1.83
N VAL A 12 -0.61 7.14 1.93
CA VAL A 12 -1.40 7.74 3.03
C VAL A 12 -2.85 7.25 3.02
N GLN A 13 -3.48 7.16 1.86
CA GLN A 13 -4.85 6.65 1.75
C GLN A 13 -4.94 5.18 2.13
N THR A 14 -4.00 4.35 1.64
CA THR A 14 -3.94 2.92 1.98
C THR A 14 -3.70 2.72 3.47
N THR A 15 -2.80 3.48 4.10
CA THR A 15 -2.48 3.32 5.53
C THR A 15 -3.63 3.75 6.43
N ASP A 16 -4.41 4.77 6.05
CA ASP A 16 -5.62 5.17 6.77
C ASP A 16 -6.67 4.06 6.76
N LEU A 17 -6.95 3.49 5.58
CA LEU A 17 -7.91 2.40 5.41
C LEU A 17 -7.49 1.16 6.22
N LEU A 18 -6.21 0.77 6.14
CA LEU A 18 -5.66 -0.35 6.90
C LEU A 18 -5.76 -0.13 8.42
N ARG A 19 -5.47 1.07 8.91
CA ARG A 19 -5.61 1.39 10.35
C ARG A 19 -7.06 1.35 10.80
N LYS A 20 -7.97 1.87 9.98
CA LYS A 20 -9.40 1.92 10.27
C LYS A 20 -10.00 0.53 10.42
N PHE A 21 -9.56 -0.43 9.61
CA PHE A 21 -10.13 -1.78 9.55
C PHE A 21 -9.26 -2.87 10.18
N GLY A 22 -8.33 -2.50 11.07
CA GLY A 22 -7.66 -3.45 11.96
C GLY A 22 -6.42 -4.15 11.38
N CYS A 23 -5.79 -3.58 10.35
CA CYS A 23 -4.51 -4.03 9.79
C CYS A 23 -3.37 -3.01 10.01
N PRO A 24 -3.13 -2.50 11.23
CA PRO A 24 -2.15 -1.44 11.49
C PRO A 24 -0.71 -1.87 11.19
N GLU A 25 -0.38 -3.17 11.27
CA GLU A 25 0.96 -3.67 10.95
C GLU A 25 1.36 -3.40 9.49
N TRP A 26 0.41 -3.50 8.55
CA TRP A 26 0.63 -3.17 7.15
C TRP A 26 0.74 -1.67 6.93
N ALA A 27 -0.06 -0.89 7.66
CA ALA A 27 0.04 0.57 7.64
C ALA A 27 1.43 1.04 8.10
N VAL A 28 1.98 0.45 9.16
CA VAL A 28 3.32 0.78 9.67
C VAL A 28 4.41 0.47 8.64
N LYS A 29 4.35 -0.70 7.98
CA LYS A 29 5.31 -1.07 6.92
C LYS A 29 5.31 -0.08 5.76
N LEU A 30 4.12 0.31 5.30
CA LEU A 30 3.97 1.28 4.21
C LEU A 30 4.44 2.69 4.61
N ASP A 31 4.12 3.16 5.82
CA ASP A 31 4.59 4.46 6.30
C ASP A 31 6.12 4.50 6.43
N ALA A 32 6.75 3.42 6.89
CA ALA A 32 8.21 3.33 6.93
C ALA A 32 8.83 3.51 5.55
N CYS A 33 8.24 2.91 4.52
CA CYS A 33 8.67 3.10 3.13
C CYS A 33 8.47 4.55 2.67
N ARG A 34 7.34 5.17 3.02
CA ARG A 34 7.03 6.56 2.68
C ARG A 34 8.03 7.55 3.30
N ILE A 35 8.42 7.32 4.55
CA ILE A 35 9.44 8.13 5.25
C ILE A 35 10.81 7.98 4.57
N ALA A 36 11.13 6.79 4.04
CA ALA A 36 12.38 6.54 3.33
C ALA A 36 12.44 7.14 1.90
N LEU A 37 11.28 7.35 1.24
CA LEU A 37 11.21 7.88 -0.14
C LEU A 37 12.09 9.12 -0.43
N PRO A 38 12.09 10.19 0.41
CA PRO A 38 12.92 11.38 0.16
C PRO A 38 14.41 11.15 0.43
N HIS A 39 14.78 10.13 1.20
CA HIS A 39 16.17 9.86 1.57
C HIS A 39 16.85 8.85 0.65
N ASP A 40 16.16 7.76 0.32
CA ASP A 40 16.62 6.72 -0.60
C ASP A 40 15.42 6.17 -1.38
N THR A 41 15.12 6.84 -2.49
CA THR A 41 13.99 6.49 -3.34
C THR A 41 14.12 5.06 -3.89
N THR A 42 15.31 4.64 -4.33
CA THR A 42 15.49 3.31 -4.92
C THR A 42 15.24 2.22 -3.89
N TYR A 43 15.81 2.36 -2.68
CA TYR A 43 15.56 1.43 -1.58
C TYR A 43 14.09 1.40 -1.18
N ALA A 44 13.47 2.57 -0.97
CA ALA A 44 12.08 2.67 -0.57
C ALA A 44 11.13 2.00 -1.58
N LEU A 45 11.34 2.24 -2.88
CA LEU A 45 10.54 1.62 -3.93
C LEU A 45 10.73 0.10 -3.96
N SER A 46 11.96 -0.39 -3.79
CA SER A 46 12.23 -1.83 -3.73
C SER A 46 11.53 -2.49 -2.52
N GLN A 47 11.51 -1.82 -1.37
CA GLN A 47 10.80 -2.29 -0.19
C GLN A 47 9.29 -2.36 -0.44
N ILE A 48 8.70 -1.32 -1.05
CA ILE A 48 7.26 -1.32 -1.37
C ILE A 48 6.92 -2.46 -2.33
N VAL A 49 7.69 -2.64 -3.40
CA VAL A 49 7.48 -3.74 -4.36
C VAL A 49 7.59 -5.10 -3.69
N SER A 50 8.51 -5.27 -2.74
CA SER A 50 8.64 -6.52 -1.98
C SER A 50 7.38 -6.88 -1.16
N LEU A 51 6.51 -5.92 -0.82
CA LEU A 51 5.25 -6.20 -0.11
C LEU A 51 4.21 -6.88 -1.02
N TYR A 52 4.33 -6.74 -2.33
CA TYR A 52 3.45 -7.35 -3.33
C TYR A 52 3.80 -8.81 -3.66
N GLY A 53 4.93 -9.32 -3.14
CA GLY A 53 5.41 -10.68 -3.41
C GLY A 53 5.64 -11.50 -2.15
N GLY A 54 5.58 -12.83 -2.28
CA GLY A 54 5.82 -13.79 -1.19
C GLY A 54 4.55 -14.34 -0.54
N SER A 55 4.71 -15.19 0.48
CA SER A 55 3.60 -15.74 1.25
C SER A 55 3.08 -14.72 2.26
N GLY A 56 1.83 -14.26 2.10
CA GLY A 56 1.24 -13.21 2.92
C GLY A 56 1.60 -11.82 2.36
N SER A 57 1.26 -11.59 1.10
CA SER A 57 1.43 -10.31 0.43
C SER A 57 0.41 -9.29 0.94
N ILE A 58 0.71 -7.99 0.76
CA ILE A 58 -0.25 -6.92 0.99
C ILE A 58 -1.53 -7.08 0.13
N ASN A 59 -1.43 -7.77 -1.01
CA ASN A 59 -2.57 -8.07 -1.87
C ASN A 59 -3.52 -9.12 -1.29
N ASP A 60 -3.06 -9.93 -0.33
CA ASP A 60 -3.87 -10.97 0.31
C ASP A 60 -4.70 -10.42 1.48
N ILE A 61 -4.55 -9.14 1.80
CA ILE A 61 -5.30 -8.49 2.88
C ILE A 61 -6.77 -8.37 2.48
N VAL A 62 -7.62 -8.87 3.35
CA VAL A 62 -9.07 -8.67 3.27
C VAL A 62 -9.52 -7.99 4.56
N LEU A 63 -10.18 -6.85 4.41
CA LEU A 63 -10.76 -6.06 5.47
C LEU A 63 -12.08 -6.68 5.92
N TYR A 64 -12.25 -6.81 7.24
CA TYR A 64 -13.44 -7.36 7.88
C TYR A 64 -14.00 -6.41 8.92
N GLU A 65 -15.32 -6.42 9.06
CA GLU A 65 -16.02 -5.86 10.21
C GLU A 65 -17.10 -6.83 10.64
N GLN A 66 -17.22 -7.09 11.95
CA GLN A 66 -18.21 -8.03 12.49
C GLN A 66 -18.21 -9.40 11.78
N ALA A 67 -17.02 -9.94 11.50
CA ALA A 67 -16.79 -11.20 10.78
C ALA A 67 -17.35 -11.26 9.34
N LYS A 68 -17.67 -10.10 8.73
CA LYS A 68 -18.08 -10.00 7.32
C LYS A 68 -17.04 -9.24 6.51
N PRO A 69 -16.72 -9.69 5.29
CA PRO A 69 -15.84 -8.95 4.41
C PRO A 69 -16.53 -7.66 3.96
N LEU A 70 -15.79 -6.56 4.04
CA LEU A 70 -16.24 -5.23 3.66
C LEU A 70 -16.03 -5.01 2.17
N LEU A 71 -17.03 -5.32 1.34
CA LEU A 71 -16.85 -5.37 -0.12
C LEU A 71 -16.35 -4.04 -0.71
N ASN A 72 -16.93 -2.92 -0.31
CA ASN A 72 -16.58 -1.61 -0.88
C ASN A 72 -15.16 -1.19 -0.48
N GLU A 73 -14.82 -1.36 0.79
CA GLU A 73 -13.53 -1.02 1.37
C GLU A 73 -12.42 -1.93 0.83
N ASN A 74 -12.71 -3.21 0.62
CA ASN A 74 -11.77 -4.13 -0.04
C ASN A 74 -11.55 -3.75 -1.50
N ASN A 75 -12.61 -3.38 -2.24
CA ASN A 75 -12.46 -2.89 -3.60
C ASN A 75 -11.63 -1.60 -3.64
N GLU A 76 -11.84 -0.69 -2.70
CA GLU A 76 -11.03 0.53 -2.54
C GLU A 76 -9.57 0.20 -2.22
N LEU A 77 -9.33 -0.71 -1.28
CA LEU A 77 -7.99 -1.17 -0.92
C LEU A 77 -7.26 -1.74 -2.14
N HIS A 78 -7.90 -2.67 -2.87
CA HIS A 78 -7.31 -3.28 -4.05
C HIS A 78 -7.07 -2.26 -5.17
N ALA A 79 -7.95 -1.28 -5.36
CA ALA A 79 -7.75 -0.21 -6.32
C ALA A 79 -6.54 0.66 -5.95
N LEU A 80 -6.40 1.05 -4.68
CA LEU A 80 -5.25 1.80 -4.19
C LEU A 80 -3.95 1.02 -4.33
N LEU A 81 -3.95 -0.28 -4.02
CA LEU A 81 -2.78 -1.15 -4.18
C LEU A 81 -2.40 -1.33 -5.66
N ALA A 82 -3.37 -1.48 -6.55
CA ALA A 82 -3.13 -1.55 -7.99
C ALA A 82 -2.54 -0.22 -8.52
N GLU A 83 -3.10 0.92 -8.11
CA GLU A 83 -2.59 2.24 -8.49
C GLU A 83 -1.19 2.50 -7.93
N LEU A 84 -0.93 2.08 -6.69
CA LEU A 84 0.38 2.15 -6.08
C LEU A 84 1.37 1.32 -6.90
N TYR A 85 1.04 0.06 -7.21
CA TYR A 85 1.91 -0.80 -8.01
C TYR A 85 2.22 -0.19 -9.38
N ASP A 86 1.22 0.28 -10.11
CA ASP A 86 1.37 0.95 -11.41
C ASP A 86 2.35 2.15 -11.33
N ALA A 87 2.19 2.99 -10.30
CA ALA A 87 3.07 4.12 -10.06
C ALA A 87 4.53 3.70 -9.74
N LEU A 88 4.75 2.49 -9.22
CA LEU A 88 6.07 1.94 -8.92
C LEU A 88 6.75 1.34 -10.15
N VAL A 89 6.04 0.56 -10.96
CA VAL A 89 6.62 -0.09 -12.16
C VAL A 89 6.80 0.90 -13.30
N GLY A 90 6.02 1.98 -13.31
CA GLY A 90 6.00 2.95 -14.39
C GLY A 90 5.41 2.32 -15.64
N SER A 91 4.08 2.23 -15.69
CA SER A 91 3.42 1.96 -16.96
C SER A 91 3.79 3.06 -17.97
N HIS A 92 4.27 2.57 -19.11
CA HIS A 92 5.03 3.26 -20.15
C HIS A 92 4.26 4.34 -20.90
#